data_AF-A0AAE6BP12-F1
#
_entry.id   AF-A0AAE6BP12-F1
#
_cell.length_a   1.000
_cell.length_b   1.000
_cell.length_c   1.000
_cell.angle_alpha   90.00
_cell.angle_beta   90.00
_cell.angle_gamma   90.00
#
_symmetry.space_group_name_H-M   'P 1'
#
loop_
_entity.id
_entity.type
_entity.pdbx_description
1 polymer ?
#
loop_
_entity_poly.entity_id
_entity_poly.type
_entity_poly.pdbx_seq_one_letter_code
_entity_poly.pdbx_strand_id
1 'polypeptide(L)'
;MPKASIVKAYFGAIIFTAMTALVAWINGDNSITIFHKALVGPLYLLATTGLRSFFPEELDLRRGIVGTAEYHFLNAAILGAFMLLVLEPHAGNLRAQLVSFGFFVSFVGTVNFGRAVLERRKIGSRL
;
A
#
# COMPACT_ATOMS: atom_id res chain seq x y z
N MET A 1 -10.85 5.58 -17.12
CA MET A 1 -10.03 4.35 -17.13
C MET A 1 -10.94 3.13 -16.95
N PRO A 2 -10.78 2.06 -17.74
CA PRO A 2 -11.59 0.86 -17.57
C PRO A 2 -11.19 0.15 -16.26
N LYS A 3 -12.19 -0.16 -15.43
CA LYS A 3 -12.05 -0.82 -14.11
C LYS A 3 -11.15 -2.09 -14.16
N ALA A 4 -11.06 -2.73 -15.32
CA ALA A 4 -10.22 -3.90 -15.59
C ALA A 4 -8.71 -3.67 -15.37
N SER A 5 -8.18 -2.46 -15.63
CA SER A 5 -6.74 -2.16 -15.45
C SER A 5 -6.34 -2.14 -13.98
N ILE A 6 -7.18 -1.57 -13.12
CA ILE A 6 -6.99 -1.50 -11.67
C ILE A 6 -7.07 -2.91 -11.07
N VAL A 7 -8.08 -3.69 -11.48
CA VAL A 7 -8.23 -5.10 -11.06
C VAL A 7 -7.00 -5.92 -11.44
N LYS A 8 -6.45 -5.75 -12.65
CA LYS A 8 -5.26 -6.49 -13.09
C LYS A 8 -4.00 -6.12 -12.30
N ALA A 9 -3.89 -4.86 -11.86
CA ALA A 9 -2.80 -4.39 -11.01
C ALA A 9 -2.85 -5.00 -9.61
N TYR A 10 -4.04 -5.00 -8.98
CA TYR A 10 -4.26 -5.68 -7.70
C TYR A 10 -4.03 -7.17 -7.80
N PHE A 11 -4.53 -7.79 -8.87
CA PHE A 11 -4.36 -9.22 -9.10
C PHE A 11 -2.89 -9.61 -9.24
N GLY A 12 -2.09 -8.82 -9.97
CA GLY A 12 -0.65 -9.01 -10.08
C GLY A 12 0.07 -8.90 -8.74
N ALA A 13 -0.19 -7.84 -7.98
CA ALA A 13 0.45 -7.64 -6.67
C ALA A 13 0.07 -8.71 -5.64
N ILE A 14 -1.22 -9.08 -5.57
CA ILE A 14 -1.72 -10.10 -4.64
C ILE A 14 -1.17 -11.48 -5.00
N ILE A 15 -1.18 -11.86 -6.28
CA ILE A 15 -0.62 -13.14 -6.72
C ILE A 15 0.87 -13.19 -6.43
N PHE A 16 1.60 -12.13 -6.77
CA PHE A 16 3.04 -12.09 -6.53
C PHE A 16 3.36 -12.21 -5.04
N THR A 17 2.64 -11.48 -4.19
CA THR A 17 2.71 -11.61 -2.72
C THR A 17 2.48 -13.06 -2.27
N ALA A 18 1.39 -13.68 -2.74
CA ALA A 18 1.03 -15.04 -2.37
C ALA A 18 2.08 -16.06 -2.83
N MET A 19 2.60 -15.91 -4.05
CA MET A 19 3.68 -16.74 -4.58
C MET A 19 4.96 -16.59 -3.74
N THR A 20 5.36 -15.36 -3.43
CA THR A 20 6.56 -15.11 -2.62
C THR A 20 6.41 -15.69 -1.21
N ALA A 21 5.23 -15.54 -0.59
CA ALA A 21 4.94 -16.13 0.71
C ALA A 21 4.97 -17.67 0.67
N LEU A 22 4.39 -18.27 -0.38
CA LEU A 22 4.37 -19.72 -0.56
C LEU A 22 5.77 -20.29 -0.78
N VAL A 23 6.59 -19.65 -1.61
CA VAL A 23 8.00 -20.06 -1.81
C VAL A 23 8.79 -19.94 -0.51
N ALA A 24 8.61 -18.87 0.24
CA ALA A 24 9.27 -18.69 1.54
C ALA A 24 8.86 -19.80 2.54
N TRP A 25 7.57 -20.15 2.57
CA TRP A 25 7.07 -21.25 3.39
C TRP A 25 7.66 -22.61 2.98
N ILE A 26 7.75 -22.90 1.68
CA ILE A 26 8.38 -24.13 1.17
C ILE A 26 9.87 -24.22 1.56
N ASN A 27 10.56 -23.08 1.61
CA ASN A 27 11.96 -23.01 2.04
C ASN A 27 12.16 -23.16 3.56
N GLY A 28 11.08 -23.30 4.34
CA GLY A 28 11.14 -23.43 5.79
C GLY A 28 11.47 -22.11 6.51
N ASP A 29 11.23 -20.96 5.86
CA ASP A 29 11.42 -19.66 6.49
C ASP A 29 10.50 -19.48 7.71
N ASN A 30 10.96 -18.75 8.72
CA ASN A 30 10.11 -18.38 9.84
C ASN A 30 9.03 -17.37 9.41
N SER A 31 7.97 -17.21 10.21
CA SER A 31 6.82 -16.39 9.85
C SER A 31 7.15 -14.90 9.65
N ILE A 32 8.17 -14.37 10.34
CA ILE A 32 8.63 -12.98 10.18
C ILE A 32 9.28 -12.81 8.81
N THR A 33 10.19 -13.71 8.45
CA THR A 33 10.86 -13.73 7.14
C THR A 33 9.86 -13.90 6.01
N ILE A 34 8.86 -14.79 6.16
CA ILE A 34 7.78 -14.95 5.18
C ILE A 34 7.02 -13.64 5.00
N PHE A 35 6.65 -12.96 6.09
CA PHE A 35 5.96 -11.67 6.04
C PHE A 35 6.78 -10.59 5.33
N HIS A 36 8.08 -10.48 5.64
CA HIS A 36 8.98 -9.53 4.96
C HIS A 36 9.10 -9.81 3.47
N LYS A 37 9.33 -11.07 3.09
CA LYS A 37 9.42 -11.46 1.66
C LYS A 37 8.10 -11.18 0.94
N ALA A 38 6.97 -11.44 1.59
CA ALA A 38 5.65 -11.12 1.06
C ALA A 38 5.44 -9.61 0.86
N LEU A 39 5.99 -8.74 1.73
CA LEU A 39 5.93 -7.28 1.56
C LEU A 39 6.81 -6.76 0.41
N VAL A 40 7.94 -7.42 0.12
CA VAL A 40 8.83 -7.04 -0.98
C VAL A 40 8.13 -7.18 -2.34
N GLY A 41 7.23 -8.15 -2.49
CA GLY A 41 6.52 -8.39 -3.74
C GLY A 41 5.70 -7.17 -4.23
N PRO A 42 4.74 -6.68 -3.44
CA PRO A 42 4.01 -5.44 -3.72
C PRO A 42 4.93 -4.25 -3.89
N LEU A 43 5.94 -4.09 -3.02
CA LEU A 43 6.90 -2.99 -3.10
C LEU A 43 7.63 -2.97 -4.45
N TYR A 44 8.07 -4.12 -4.94
CA TYR A 44 8.76 -4.25 -6.22
C TYR A 44 7.85 -3.91 -7.40
N LEU A 45 6.62 -4.44 -7.43
CA LEU A 45 5.64 -4.13 -8.48
C LEU A 45 5.24 -2.64 -8.48
N LEU A 46 5.12 -2.05 -7.28
CA LEU A 46 4.77 -0.65 -7.10
C LEU A 46 5.95 0.29 -7.39
N ALA A 47 7.19 -0.12 -7.12
CA ALA A 47 8.39 0.64 -7.48
C ALA A 47 8.64 0.63 -9.00
N THR A 48 8.36 -0.48 -9.68
CA THR A 48 8.58 -0.60 -11.13
C THR A 48 7.51 0.11 -11.95
N THR A 49 6.24 0.08 -11.50
CA THR A 49 5.13 0.69 -12.26
C THR A 49 4.75 2.07 -11.71
N GLY A 50 5.05 2.36 -10.45
CA GLY A 50 4.62 3.56 -9.72
C GLY A 50 3.13 3.54 -9.40
N LEU A 51 2.74 3.78 -8.15
CA LEU A 51 1.31 3.80 -7.75
C LEU A 51 0.48 4.81 -8.57
N ARG A 52 1.11 5.90 -9.04
CA ARG A 52 0.48 6.92 -9.91
C ARG A 52 0.10 6.44 -11.30
N SER A 53 0.70 5.37 -11.82
CA SER A 53 0.25 4.78 -13.10
C SER A 53 -1.15 4.18 -12.98
N PHE A 54 -1.52 3.69 -11.79
CA PHE A 54 -2.85 3.16 -11.49
C PHE A 54 -3.80 4.24 -10.97
N PHE A 55 -3.24 5.27 -10.33
CA PHE A 55 -3.97 6.42 -9.78
C PHE A 55 -3.47 7.73 -10.39
N PRO A 56 -3.82 8.03 -11.67
CA PRO A 56 -3.34 9.23 -12.36
C PRO A 56 -3.74 10.51 -11.63
N GLU A 57 -2.85 11.48 -11.63
CA GLU A 57 -3.04 12.77 -10.95
C GLU A 57 -4.16 13.59 -11.60
N GLU A 58 -4.30 13.51 -12.92
CA GLU A 58 -5.35 14.16 -13.70
C GLU A 58 -6.76 13.80 -13.21
N LEU A 59 -6.91 12.57 -12.68
CA LEU A 59 -8.16 12.06 -12.18
C LEU A 59 -8.37 12.36 -10.70
N ASP A 60 -7.40 12.92 -9.97
CA ASP A 60 -7.52 13.12 -8.53
C ASP A 60 -8.77 13.97 -8.24
N LEU A 61 -8.97 15.11 -8.88
CA LEU A 61 -10.16 15.96 -8.64
C LEU A 61 -11.50 15.27 -8.98
N ARG A 62 -11.52 14.35 -9.96
CA ARG A 62 -12.72 13.62 -10.40
C ARG A 62 -12.90 12.27 -9.69
N ARG A 63 -11.88 11.77 -8.98
CA ARG A 63 -11.92 10.47 -8.30
C ARG A 63 -12.88 10.56 -7.11
N GLY A 64 -13.78 9.59 -6.99
CA GLY A 64 -14.68 9.51 -5.85
C GLY A 64 -13.92 9.31 -4.53
N ILE A 65 -14.58 9.63 -3.42
CA ILE A 65 -14.03 9.54 -2.06
C ILE A 65 -13.37 8.18 -1.78
N VAL A 66 -14.00 7.10 -2.22
CA VAL A 66 -13.49 5.73 -2.04
C VAL A 66 -12.14 5.53 -2.74
N GLY A 67 -12.01 5.95 -4.00
CA GLY A 67 -10.75 5.81 -4.75
C GLY A 67 -9.64 6.72 -4.21
N THR A 68 -10.01 7.85 -3.61
CA THR A 68 -9.05 8.74 -2.92
C THR A 68 -8.53 8.09 -1.64
N ALA A 69 -9.41 7.48 -0.86
CA ALA A 69 -9.02 6.71 0.32
C ALA A 69 -8.08 5.57 -0.10
N GLU A 70 -8.51 4.76 -1.07
CA GLU A 70 -7.75 3.63 -1.61
C GLU A 70 -6.31 4.01 -1.96
N TYR A 71 -6.11 5.07 -2.74
CA TYR A 71 -4.77 5.59 -3.08
C TYR A 71 -3.93 5.90 -1.84
N HIS A 72 -4.47 6.66 -0.88
CA HIS A 72 -3.70 7.08 0.30
C HIS A 72 -3.37 5.93 1.25
N PHE A 73 -4.29 4.97 1.42
CA PHE A 73 -4.03 3.77 2.22
C PHE A 73 -3.01 2.84 1.54
N LEU A 74 -3.08 2.66 0.22
CA LEU A 74 -2.06 1.92 -0.52
C LEU A 74 -0.70 2.60 -0.44
N ASN A 75 -0.64 3.91 -0.62
CA ASN A 75 0.60 4.67 -0.54
C ASN A 75 1.21 4.59 0.87
N ALA A 76 0.36 4.66 1.91
CA ALA A 76 0.78 4.46 3.29
C ALA A 76 1.27 3.04 3.55
N ALA A 77 0.66 2.01 2.94
CA ALA A 77 1.11 0.62 3.00
C ALA A 77 2.50 0.42 2.38
N ILE A 78 2.78 1.06 1.24
CA ILE A 78 4.12 1.06 0.61
C ILE A 78 5.14 1.67 1.56
N LEU A 79 4.86 2.87 2.08
CA LEU A 79 5.76 3.56 3.02
C LEU A 79 5.96 2.77 4.32
N GLY A 80 4.89 2.18 4.85
CA GLY A 80 4.95 1.35 6.05
C GLY A 80 5.78 0.10 5.84
N ALA A 81 5.67 -0.54 4.67
CA ALA A 81 6.45 -1.71 4.32
C ALA A 81 7.94 -1.36 4.22
N PHE A 82 8.27 -0.22 3.58
CA PHE A 82 9.64 0.29 3.55
C PHE A 82 10.19 0.56 4.95
N MET A 83 9.44 1.27 5.80
CA MET A 83 9.87 1.58 7.16
C MET A 83 10.10 0.32 8.00
N LEU A 84 9.21 -0.66 7.89
CA LEU A 84 9.33 -1.92 8.60
C LEU A 84 10.58 -2.70 8.17
N LEU A 85 10.84 -2.78 6.87
CA LEU A 85 11.99 -3.51 6.33
C LEU A 85 13.33 -2.80 6.62
N VAL A 86 13.35 -1.47 6.71
CA VAL A 86 14.58 -0.69 6.92
C VAL A 86 14.88 -0.44 8.39
N LEU A 87 13.86 -0.06 9.18
CA LEU A 87 14.06 0.34 10.58
C LEU A 87 13.98 -0.83 11.56
N GLU A 88 13.17 -1.85 11.26
CA GLU A 88 12.90 -2.96 12.17
C GLU A 88 12.97 -4.34 11.51
N PRO A 89 14.03 -4.68 10.73
CA PRO A 89 14.10 -5.95 10.01
C PRO A 89 14.11 -7.18 10.92
N HIS A 90 14.42 -7.03 12.21
CA HIS A 90 14.49 -8.14 13.17
C HIS A 90 13.90 -7.81 14.55
N ALA A 91 13.21 -6.67 14.69
CA ALA A 91 12.68 -6.27 15.99
C ALA A 91 11.34 -6.99 16.27
N GLY A 92 11.33 -7.79 17.33
CA GLY A 92 10.10 -8.32 17.92
C GLY A 92 9.49 -9.56 17.24
N ASN A 93 8.31 -9.95 17.73
CA ASN A 93 7.51 -11.03 17.17
C ASN A 93 6.64 -10.53 16.01
N LEU A 94 6.18 -11.45 15.14
CA LEU A 94 5.35 -11.12 13.97
C LEU A 94 4.11 -10.28 14.34
N ARG A 95 3.51 -10.55 15.50
CA ARG A 95 2.32 -9.83 15.98
C ARG A 95 2.62 -8.35 16.17
N ALA A 96 3.74 -8.01 16.81
CA ALA A 96 4.14 -6.61 17.02
C ALA A 96 4.37 -5.92 15.67
N GLN A 97 5.04 -6.59 14.73
CA GLN A 97 5.29 -6.03 13.39
C GLN A 97 3.99 -5.79 12.61
N LEU A 98 3.03 -6.72 12.65
CA LEU A 98 1.72 -6.54 12.03
C LEU A 98 0.93 -5.38 12.64
N VAL A 99 0.98 -5.23 13.97
CA VAL A 99 0.31 -4.14 14.68
C VAL A 99 0.95 -2.79 14.33
N SER A 100 2.29 -2.69 14.37
CA SER A 100 3.02 -1.48 14.00
C SER A 100 2.77 -1.10 12.54
N PHE A 101 2.83 -2.07 11.62
CA PHE A 101 2.52 -1.86 10.21
C PHE A 101 1.09 -1.36 10.04
N GLY A 102 0.10 -2.07 10.60
CA GLY A 102 -1.31 -1.69 10.51
C GLY A 102 -1.55 -0.30 11.08
N PHE A 103 -1.00 0.00 12.25
CA PHE A 103 -1.11 1.32 12.88
C PHE A 103 -0.51 2.42 12.01
N PHE A 104 0.70 2.21 11.46
CA PHE A 104 1.34 3.18 10.57
C PHE A 104 0.49 3.44 9.33
N VAL A 105 0.01 2.38 8.67
CA VAL A 105 -0.83 2.48 7.47
C VAL A 105 -2.13 3.22 7.78
N SER A 106 -2.78 2.88 8.89
CA SER A 106 -4.01 3.53 9.32
C SER A 106 -3.78 5.01 9.63
N PHE A 107 -2.73 5.35 10.38
CA PHE A 107 -2.44 6.72 10.78
C PHE A 107 -2.07 7.59 9.56
N VAL A 108 -1.05 7.19 8.79
CA VAL A 108 -0.56 7.94 7.63
C VAL A 108 -1.61 8.00 6.53
N GLY A 109 -2.32 6.90 6.28
CA GLY A 109 -3.40 6.84 5.30
C GLY A 109 -4.53 7.81 5.65
N THR A 110 -4.97 7.82 6.92
CA THR A 110 -6.04 8.71 7.40
C THR A 110 -5.65 10.18 7.33
N VAL A 111 -4.43 10.53 7.77
CA VAL A 111 -3.93 11.92 7.72
C VAL A 111 -3.88 12.43 6.28
N ASN A 112 -3.31 11.65 5.36
CA ASN A 112 -3.19 12.05 3.96
C ASN A 112 -4.56 12.12 3.26
N PHE A 113 -5.44 11.15 3.52
CA PHE A 113 -6.80 11.18 3.01
C PHE A 113 -7.58 12.40 3.53
N GLY A 114 -7.50 12.70 4.82
CA GLY A 114 -8.16 13.85 5.43
C GLY A 114 -7.69 15.17 4.82
N ARG A 115 -6.37 15.32 4.60
CA ARG A 115 -5.79 16.46 3.89
C ARG A 115 -6.34 16.61 2.48
N ALA A 116 -6.35 15.52 1.70
CA ALA A 116 -6.87 15.53 0.34
C ALA A 116 -8.36 15.89 0.26
N VAL A 117 -9.17 15.44 1.22
CA VAL A 117 -10.59 15.80 1.30
C VAL A 117 -10.77 17.28 1.66
N LEU A 118 -9.98 17.81 2.59
CA LEU A 118 -10.03 19.23 2.97
C LEU A 118 -9.63 20.15 1.81
N GLU A 119 -8.60 19.77 1.05
CA GLU A 119 -8.16 20.52 -0.14
C GLU A 119 -9.25 20.58 -1.20
N ARG A 120 -9.95 19.47 -1.45
CA ARG A 120 -11.10 19.44 -2.37
C ARG A 120 -12.24 20.36 -1.92
N ARG A 121 -12.55 20.39 -0.62
CA ARG A 121 -13.58 21.29 -0.08
C ARG A 121 -13.20 22.77 -0.25
N LYS A 122 -11.91 23.11 -0.10
CA LYS A 122 -11.41 24.47 -0.33
C LYS A 122 -11.49 24.89 -1.80
N ILE A 123 -11.28 23.97 -2.73
CA ILE A 123 -11.39 24.25 -4.17
C ILE A 123 -12.86 24.41 -4.59
N GLY A 124 -13.75 23.52 -4.13
CA GLY A 124 -15.18 23.58 -4.44
C GLY A 124 -15.94 24.73 -3.78
N SER A 125 -15.35 25.45 -2.81
CA SER A 125 -15.92 26.66 -2.22
C SER A 125 -15.39 27.97 -2.83
N ARG A 126 -14.42 27.87 -3.76
CA ARG A 126 -13.84 29.01 -4.50
C ARG A 126 -14.32 29.11 -5.96
N LEU A 127 -15.13 28.15 -6.40
CA LEU A 127 -15.83 28.12 -7.69
C LEU A 127 -17.31 28.45 -7.45
#